data_AF-A0A538LCK7-F1
#
_entry.id   AF-A0A538LCK7-F1
#
_cell.length_a   1.000
_cell.length_b   1.000
_cell.length_c   1.000
_cell.angle_alpha   90.00
_cell.angle_beta   90.00
_cell.angle_gamma   90.00
#
_symmetry.space_group_name_H-M   'P 1'
#
loop_
_entity.id
_entity.type
_entity.pdbx_description
1 polymer ?
#
loop_
_entity_poly.entity_id
_entity_poly.type
_entity_poly.pdbx_seq_one_letter_code
_entity_poly.pdbx_strand_id
1 'polypeptide(L)' 'MDLREILKRRRMVRHYTGEAVPRETLERIVATVRRAPSAGFSQGQRLLVVDDAGLLADLAALAGPLEP' A
#
# COMPACT_ATOMS: atom_id res chain seq x y z
N MET A 1 -20.95 3.00 4.45
CA MET A 1 -20.22 4.28 4.47
C MET A 1 -19.99 4.69 3.02
N ASP A 2 -20.27 5.94 2.64
CA ASP A 2 -20.07 6.44 1.28
C ASP A 2 -18.59 6.82 1.04
N LEU A 3 -18.12 6.75 -0.22
CA LEU A 3 -16.75 7.07 -0.61
C LEU A 3 -16.34 8.48 -0.17
N ARG A 4 -17.25 9.46 -0.28
CA ARG A 4 -16.97 10.86 0.12
C ARG A 4 -16.61 10.97 1.60
N GLU A 5 -17.30 10.20 2.45
CA GLU A 5 -17.04 10.19 3.89
C GLU A 5 -15.73 9.48 4.23
N ILE A 6 -15.34 8.45 3.46
CA ILE A 6 -14.06 7.73 3.65
C ILE A 6 -12.89 8.66 3.37
N LEU A 7 -12.97 9.42 2.26
CA LEU A 7 -11.90 10.33 1.85
C LEU A 7 -11.60 11.40 2.91
N LYS A 8 -12.64 11.95 3.57
CA LYS A 8 -12.47 12.93 4.66
C LYS A 8 -11.77 12.36 5.90
N ARG A 9 -11.90 11.05 6.15
CA ARG A 9 -11.33 10.39 7.33
C ARG A 9 -9.92 9.85 7.10
N ARG A 10 -9.41 9.87 5.86
CA ARG A 10 -8.05 9.38 5.55
C ARG A 10 -7.01 10.13 6.38
N ARG A 11 -6.17 9.38 7.09
CA ARG A 11 -4.99 9.89 7.81
C ARG A 11 -3.75 9.10 7.40
N MET A 12 -2.58 9.71 7.54
CA MET A 12 -1.33 8.98 7.44
C MET A 12 -1.10 8.23 8.75
N VAL A 13 -0.99 6.90 8.69
CA VAL A 13 -0.73 6.04 9.84
C VAL A 13 0.74 5.62 9.81
N ARG A 14 1.43 5.73 10.95
CA ARG A 14 2.85 5.36 11.10
C ARG A 14 3.10 4.36 12.23
N HIS A 15 2.05 3.95 12.95
CA HIS A 15 2.10 2.93 13.99
C HIS A 15 1.09 1.84 13.65
N TYR A 16 1.60 0.62 13.45
CA TYR A 16 0.83 -0.56 13.05
C TYR A 16 0.99 -1.67 14.09
N THR A 17 0.06 -2.63 14.12
CA THR A 17 0.05 -3.73 15.09
C THR A 17 1.15 -4.77 14.85
N GLY A 18 1.73 -4.80 13.64
CA GLY A 18 2.66 -5.86 13.21
C GLY A 18 1.96 -7.13 12.72
N GLU A 19 0.62 -7.19 12.79
CA GLU A 19 -0.15 -8.30 12.24
C GLU A 19 -0.06 -8.33 10.71
N ALA A 20 0.13 -9.53 10.17
CA ALA A 20 0.18 -9.73 8.72
C ALA A 20 -1.18 -9.42 8.09
N VAL A 21 -1.16 -8.73 6.95
CA VAL A 21 -2.36 -8.49 6.15
C VAL A 21 -2.70 -9.77 5.38
N PRO A 22 -3.95 -10.26 5.41
CA PRO A 22 -4.35 -11.43 4.63
C PRO A 22 -4.08 -11.25 3.13
N ARG A 23 -3.56 -12.30 2.48
CA ARG A 23 -3.15 -12.26 1.06
C ARG A 23 -4.25 -11.76 0.12
N GLU A 24 -5.47 -12.25 0.30
CA GLU A 24 -6.66 -11.82 -0.44
C GLU A 24 -6.93 -10.31 -0.37
N THR A 25 -6.57 -9.68 0.74
CA THR A 25 -6.74 -8.23 0.92
C THR A 25 -5.70 -7.46 0.11
N LEU A 26 -4.44 -7.94 0.12
CA LEU A 26 -3.37 -7.38 -0.72
C LEU A 26 -3.69 -7.51 -2.21
N GLU A 27 -4.18 -8.68 -2.63
CA GLU A 27 -4.58 -8.94 -4.02
C GLU A 27 -5.74 -8.04 -4.45
N ARG A 28 -6.74 -7.84 -3.59
CA ARG A 28 -7.86 -6.92 -3.85
C ARG A 28 -7.37 -5.48 -4.05
N ILE A 29 -6.43 -5.01 -3.23
CA ILE A 29 -5.83 -3.67 -3.37
C ILE A 29 -5.13 -3.53 -4.73
N VAL A 30 -4.28 -4.49 -5.09
CA VAL A 30 -3.55 -4.48 -6.37
C VAL A 30 -4.51 -4.51 -7.55
N ALA A 31 -5.56 -5.35 -7.49
CA ALA A 31 -6.58 -5.43 -8.52
C ALA A 31 -7.34 -4.10 -8.72
N THR A 32 -7.60 -3.37 -7.64
CA THR A 32 -8.21 -2.03 -7.71
C THR A 32 -7.27 -1.03 -8.40
N VAL A 33 -5.99 -0.99 -8.03
CA VAL A 33 -5.02 -0.06 -8.63
C VAL A 33 -4.83 -0.30 -10.12
N ARG A 34 -4.82 -1.56 -10.57
CA ARG A 34 -4.69 -1.92 -12.00
C ARG A 34 -5.83 -1.39 -12.87
N ARG A 35 -6.97 -1.02 -12.29
CA ARG A 35 -8.13 -0.44 -13.00
C ARG A 35 -8.07 1.09 -13.07
N ALA A 36 -7.09 1.72 -12.43
CA ALA A 36 -6.94 3.17 -12.47
C ALA A 36 -6.63 3.64 -13.91
N PRO A 37 -7.20 4.77 -14.35
CA PRO A 37 -6.86 5.34 -15.65
C PRO A 37 -5.37 5.69 -15.69
N SER A 38 -4.75 5.47 -16.84
CA SER A 38 -3.37 5.88 -17.12
C SER A 38 -3.31 6.66 -18.42
N ALA A 39 -2.41 7.65 -18.48
CA ALA A 39 -2.23 8.48 -19.67
C ALA A 39 -1.92 7.59 -20.89
N GLY A 40 -2.70 7.74 -21.96
CA GLY A 40 -2.55 6.98 -23.19
C GLY A 40 -2.65 5.46 -23.05
N PHE A 41 -3.34 4.94 -22.01
CA PHE A 41 -3.40 3.50 -21.70
C PHE A 41 -2.04 2.84 -21.48
N SER A 42 -1.03 3.64 -21.10
CA SER A 42 0.36 3.20 -20.96
C SER A 42 0.58 2.17 -19.85
N GLN A 43 -0.28 2.17 -18.82
CA GLN A 43 -0.10 1.32 -17.63
C GLN A 43 1.34 1.40 -17.08
N GLY A 44 1.91 2.61 -17.06
CA GLY A 44 3.31 2.88 -16.73
C GLY A 44 3.72 2.59 -15.27
N GLN A 45 2.86 1.94 -14.49
CA GLN A 45 3.13 1.55 -13.12
C GLN A 45 3.57 0.08 -13.06
N ARG A 46 4.38 -0.26 -12.05
CA ARG A 46 4.68 -1.64 -11.64
C ARG A 46 4.36 -1.74 -10.16
N LEU A 47 3.58 -2.75 -9.80
CA LEU A 47 3.13 -2.97 -8.43
C LEU A 47 3.83 -4.22 -7.89
N LEU A 48 4.59 -4.07 -6.82
CA LEU A 48 5.24 -5.16 -6.11
C LEU A 48 4.65 -5.24 -4.70
N VAL A 49 4.22 -6.43 -4.30
CA VAL A 49 3.82 -6.72 -2.92
C VAL A 49 5.02 -7.36 -2.23
N VAL A 50 5.44 -6.78 -1.12
CA VAL A 50 6.46 -7.33 -0.24
C VAL A 50 5.80 -7.64 1.11
N ASP A 51 5.57 -8.93 1.38
CA ASP A 51 4.96 -9.45 2.61
C ASP A 51 5.88 -10.39 3.39
N ASP A 52 7.10 -10.64 2.88
CA ASP A 52 8.16 -11.29 3.64
C ASP A 52 8.71 -10.36 4.73
N ALA A 53 8.71 -10.84 5.98
CA ALA A 53 9.11 -10.04 7.12
C ALA A 53 10.60 -9.64 7.11
N GLY A 54 11.47 -10.52 6.59
CA GLY A 54 12.91 -10.25 6.47
C GLY A 54 13.17 -9.14 5.47
N LEU A 55 12.59 -9.27 4.27
CA LEU A 55 12.72 -8.26 3.22
C LEU A 55 12.10 -6.91 3.63
N LEU A 56 10.99 -6.92 4.38
CA LEU A 56 10.43 -5.69 4.94
C LEU A 56 11.38 -5.02 5.93
N ALA A 57 12.09 -5.78 6.77
CA ALA A 57 13.08 -5.24 7.69
C ALA A 57 14.27 -4.64 6.94
N ASP A 58 14.76 -5.30 5.90
CA ASP A 58 15.84 -4.79 5.05
C ASP A 58 15.43 -3.49 4.34
N LEU A 59 14.22 -3.43 3.78
CA LEU A 59 13.68 -2.23 3.15
C LEU A 59 13.53 -1.08 4.14
N ALA A 60 13.09 -1.36 5.37
CA ALA A 60 12.96 -0.35 6.42
C ALA A 60 14.33 0.22 6.81
N ALA A 61 15.38 -0.61 6.90
CA ALA A 61 16.74 -0.16 7.16
C ALA A 61 17.28 0.77 6.05
N LEU A 62 16.94 0.51 4.78
CA LEU A 62 17.33 1.33 3.64
C LEU A 62 16.56 2.67 3.55
N ALA A 63 15.30 2.68 3.98
CA ALA A 63 14.45 3.87 3.92
C ALA A 63 14.85 4.97 4.93
N GLY A 64 15.69 4.63 5.91
CA GLY A 64 16.08 5.52 7.00
C GLY A 64 15.02 5.59 8.11
N PRO A 65 15.36 6.19 9.27
CA PRO A 65 14.42 6.31 10.37
C PRO A 65 13.24 7.21 9.99
N LEU A 66 12.03 6.84 10.42
CA LEU A 66 10.88 7.74 10.37
C LEU A 66 11.15 8.89 11.35
N GLU A 67 11.41 10.10 10.84
CA GLU A 67 11.42 11.28 11.70
C GLU A 67 10.01 11.52 12.28
N PRO A 68 9.92 11.89 13.57
CA PRO A 68 8.64 12.08 14.27
C PRO A 68 7.76 13.19 13.67
#